data_AF-A0A395J5H8-F1
#
_entry.id   AF-A0A395J5H8-F1
#
_cell.length_a   1.000
_cell.length_b   1.000
_cell.length_c   1.000
_cell.angle_alpha   90.00
_cell.angle_beta   90.00
_cell.angle_gamma   90.00
#
_symmetry.space_group_name_H-M   'P 1'
#
loop_
_entity.id
_entity.type
_entity.pdbx_description
1 polymer ?
#
loop_
_entity_poly.entity_id
_entity_poly.type
_entity_poly.pdbx_seq_one_letter_code
_entity_poly.pdbx_strand_id
1 'polypeptide(L)'
;MSQYAAQSDHLWLEPLVAEKHLDGYHEMMSDPRVESWTKPTESIAESKAYMAERTPNLEKPWIENYAILLRPSFEAGHGAEVGYGLHPSYHGKGYATEAMKLFLGLYWSKEREGDWNTLVAAIDPTTLPVRG
;
A
#
# COMPACT_ATOMS: atom_id res chain seq x y z
N MET A 1 5.72 16.89 12.00
CA MET A 1 4.25 16.86 12.18
C MET A 1 3.72 15.83 11.21
N SER A 2 2.83 14.92 11.63
CA SER A 2 2.33 13.86 10.74
C SER A 2 1.62 14.48 9.54
N GLN A 3 1.91 13.97 8.34
CA GLN A 3 1.24 14.39 7.10
C GLN A 3 -0.25 14.02 7.10
N TYR A 4 -0.64 13.03 7.92
CA TYR A 4 -1.98 12.46 8.02
C TYR A 4 -2.67 12.86 9.34
N ALA A 5 -4.01 12.93 9.30
CA ALA A 5 -4.85 13.26 10.45
C ALA A 5 -4.94 12.08 11.45
N ALA A 6 -4.93 10.84 10.95
CA ALA A 6 -4.79 9.62 11.75
C ALA A 6 -4.13 8.50 10.92
N GLN A 7 -3.53 7.53 11.60
CA GLN A 7 -2.88 6.38 10.94
C GLN A 7 -2.94 5.11 11.81
N SER A 8 -2.92 3.96 11.15
CA SER A 8 -2.70 2.63 11.73
C SER A 8 -1.62 1.88 10.93
N ASP A 9 -1.41 0.60 11.24
CA ASP A 9 -0.44 -0.24 10.53
C ASP A 9 -0.74 -0.36 9.02
N HIS A 10 -2.03 -0.26 8.64
CA HIS A 10 -2.48 -0.50 7.26
C HIS A 10 -3.27 0.65 6.63
N LEU A 11 -3.67 1.66 7.41
CA LEU A 11 -4.56 2.70 6.94
C LEU A 11 -4.03 4.09 7.28
N TRP A 12 -4.22 5.02 6.35
CA TRP A 12 -4.03 6.45 6.57
C TRP A 12 -5.35 7.19 6.38
N LEU A 13 -5.59 8.17 7.25
CA LEU A 13 -6.74 9.07 7.16
C LEU A 13 -6.24 10.49 6.94
N GLU A 14 -6.78 11.16 5.94
CA GLU A 14 -6.57 12.59 5.71
C GLU A 14 -7.85 13.28 5.25
N PRO A 15 -7.98 14.60 5.48
CA PRO A 15 -9.17 15.34 5.07
C PRO A 15 -9.46 15.15 3.58
N LEU A 16 -10.71 14.85 3.26
CA LEU A 16 -11.15 14.60 1.90
C LEU A 16 -11.09 15.90 1.08
N VAL A 17 -10.08 16.03 0.22
CA VAL A 17 -9.92 17.19 -0.71
C VAL A 17 -9.93 16.78 -2.18
N ALA A 18 -10.66 17.54 -3.01
CA ALA A 18 -10.82 17.22 -4.43
C ALA A 18 -9.50 17.22 -5.21
N GLU A 19 -8.55 18.10 -4.84
CA GLU A 19 -7.27 18.21 -5.55
C GLU A 19 -6.41 16.95 -5.48
N LYS A 20 -6.58 16.14 -4.42
CA LYS A 20 -5.80 14.92 -4.21
C LYS A 20 -6.60 13.64 -4.48
N HIS A 21 -7.90 13.64 -4.18
CA HIS A 21 -8.67 12.39 -4.10
C HIS A 21 -9.71 12.23 -5.20
N LEU A 22 -9.90 13.21 -6.09
CA LEU A 22 -11.00 13.17 -7.06
C LEU A 22 -10.96 11.95 -7.96
N ASP A 23 -9.78 11.55 -8.45
CA ASP A 23 -9.65 10.41 -9.37
C ASP A 23 -10.03 9.10 -8.69
N GLY A 24 -9.46 8.80 -7.52
CA GLY A 24 -9.81 7.60 -6.74
C GLY A 24 -11.25 7.63 -6.21
N TYR A 25 -11.76 8.81 -5.88
CA TYR A 25 -13.17 8.99 -5.50
C TYR A 25 -14.10 8.70 -6.69
N HIS A 26 -13.76 9.15 -7.89
CA HIS A 26 -14.52 8.83 -9.10
C HIS A 26 -14.44 7.34 -9.45
N GLU A 27 -13.27 6.71 -9.32
CA GLU A 27 -13.11 5.27 -9.51
C GLU A 27 -14.03 4.48 -8.55
N MET A 28 -14.04 4.85 -7.27
CA MET A 28 -14.98 4.28 -6.30
C MET A 28 -16.44 4.53 -6.68
N MET A 29 -16.80 5.78 -6.98
CA MET A 29 -18.19 6.19 -7.22
C MET A 29 -18.75 5.74 -8.58
N SER A 30 -17.90 5.38 -9.53
CA SER A 30 -18.31 4.81 -10.83
C SER A 30 -18.52 3.30 -10.78
N ASP A 31 -18.09 2.64 -9.69
CA ASP A 31 -18.28 1.21 -9.51
C ASP A 31 -19.77 0.88 -9.28
N PRO A 32 -20.38 -0.04 -10.04
CA PRO A 32 -21.81 -0.37 -9.88
C PRO A 32 -22.16 -0.91 -8.50
N ARG A 33 -21.20 -1.43 -7.73
CA ARG A 33 -21.42 -1.92 -6.35
C ARG A 33 -21.83 -0.80 -5.40
N VAL A 34 -21.56 0.47 -5.73
CA VAL A 34 -21.98 1.60 -4.90
C VAL A 34 -23.50 1.80 -4.90
N GLU A 35 -24.25 1.25 -5.87
CA GLU A 35 -25.72 1.31 -5.94
C GLU A 35 -26.41 0.83 -4.66
N SER A 36 -25.74 -0.02 -3.88
CA SER A 36 -26.23 -0.49 -2.59
C SER A 36 -26.34 0.60 -1.52
N TRP A 37 -25.63 1.73 -1.67
CA TRP A 37 -25.61 2.83 -0.68
C TRP A 37 -25.57 4.24 -1.28
N THR A 38 -25.42 4.40 -2.59
CA THR A 38 -25.45 5.68 -3.29
C THR A 38 -25.72 5.51 -4.79
N LYS A 39 -26.17 6.56 -5.47
CA LYS A 39 -26.18 6.57 -6.94
C LYS A 39 -24.73 6.60 -7.47
N PRO A 40 -24.36 5.73 -8.42
CA PRO A 40 -23.09 5.83 -9.12
C PRO A 40 -22.99 7.11 -9.94
N THR A 41 -21.76 7.57 -10.15
CA THR A 41 -21.47 8.74 -10.98
C THR A 41 -20.77 8.32 -12.26
N GLU A 42 -21.18 8.91 -13.39
CA GLU A 42 -20.69 8.49 -14.72
C GLU A 42 -19.49 9.32 -15.21
N SER A 43 -19.25 10.49 -14.58
CA SER A 43 -18.17 11.39 -14.99
C SER A 43 -17.43 11.98 -13.81
N ILE A 44 -16.15 12.32 -14.03
CA ILE A 44 -15.31 13.03 -13.05
C ILE A 44 -15.98 14.34 -12.59
N ALA A 45 -16.67 15.06 -13.49
CA ALA A 45 -17.36 16.30 -13.14
C ALA A 45 -18.54 16.05 -12.18
N GLU A 46 -19.32 14.98 -12.40
CA GLU A 46 -20.41 14.58 -11.50
C GLU A 46 -19.85 14.16 -10.14
N SER A 47 -18.78 13.35 -10.11
CA SER A 47 -18.13 12.96 -8.85
C SER A 47 -17.58 14.15 -8.09
N LYS A 48 -17.01 15.14 -8.79
CA LYS A 48 -16.50 16.37 -8.16
C LYS A 48 -17.61 17.18 -7.50
N ALA A 49 -18.74 17.35 -8.18
CA ALA A 49 -19.90 18.03 -7.61
C ALA A 49 -20.44 17.28 -6.38
N TYR A 50 -20.53 15.95 -6.49
CA TYR A 50 -21.01 15.08 -5.42
C TYR A 50 -20.09 15.08 -4.19
N MET A 51 -18.77 15.15 -4.42
CA MET A 51 -17.75 15.27 -3.39
C MET A 51 -17.83 16.64 -2.68
N ALA A 52 -18.08 17.73 -3.42
CA ALA A 52 -18.18 19.08 -2.86
C ALA A 52 -19.35 19.24 -1.87
N GLU A 53 -20.44 18.49 -2.04
CA GLU A 53 -21.54 18.42 -1.06
C GLU A 53 -21.14 17.73 0.26
N ARG A 54 -20.07 16.93 0.22
CA ARG A 54 -19.54 16.10 1.31
C ARG A 54 -18.24 16.64 1.88
N THR A 55 -17.79 17.80 1.44
CA THR A 55 -16.66 18.50 2.05
C THR A 55 -17.14 19.78 2.73
N PRO A 56 -16.42 20.29 3.73
CA PRO A 56 -16.78 21.54 4.36
C PRO A 56 -16.88 22.66 3.33
N ASN A 57 -17.97 23.42 3.39
CA ASN A 57 -18.23 24.57 2.53
C ASN A 57 -18.84 25.71 3.35
N LEU A 58 -19.06 26.87 2.72
CA LEU A 58 -19.54 28.07 3.40
C LEU A 58 -20.89 27.87 4.10
N GLU A 59 -21.76 27.02 3.56
CA GLU A 59 -23.09 26.74 4.14
C GLU A 59 -23.04 25.65 5.21
N LYS A 60 -22.10 24.70 5.09
CA LYS A 60 -21.98 23.52 5.95
C LYS A 60 -20.52 23.33 6.42
N PRO A 61 -19.97 24.25 7.22
CA PRO A 61 -18.58 24.17 7.68
C PRO A 61 -18.33 23.02 8.68
N TRP A 62 -19.38 22.42 9.24
CA TRP A 62 -19.31 21.31 10.20
C TRP A 62 -19.18 19.92 9.55
N ILE A 63 -19.19 19.83 8.22
CA ILE A 63 -18.99 18.55 7.53
C ILE A 63 -17.53 18.15 7.68
N GLU A 64 -17.29 16.97 8.26
CA GLU A 64 -15.98 16.35 8.34
C GLU A 64 -16.03 14.98 7.65
N ASN A 65 -15.38 14.89 6.49
CA ASN A 65 -15.16 13.62 5.80
C ASN A 65 -13.68 13.45 5.51
N TYR A 66 -13.22 12.20 5.63
CA TYR A 66 -11.82 11.82 5.47
C TYR A 66 -11.70 10.78 4.36
N ALA A 67 -10.64 10.89 3.56
CA ALA A 67 -10.22 9.81 2.68
C ALA A 67 -9.56 8.72 3.54
N ILE A 68 -9.99 7.47 3.36
CA ILE A 68 -9.35 6.30 3.97
C ILE A 68 -8.48 5.67 2.90
N LEU A 69 -7.16 5.75 3.09
CA LEU A 69 -6.17 5.27 2.14
C LEU A 69 -5.54 3.99 2.68
N LEU A 70 -5.35 3.01 1.80
CA LEU A 70 -4.51 1.87 2.10
C LEU A 70 -3.05 2.34 2.16
N ARG A 71 -2.38 2.03 3.27
CA ARG A 71 -0.94 2.18 3.36
C ARG A 71 -0.32 1.21 2.35
N PRO A 72 0.55 1.67 1.45
CA PRO A 72 1.30 0.77 0.60
C PRO A 72 2.01 -0.24 1.50
N SER A 73 1.82 -1.55 1.26
CA SER A 73 2.63 -2.57 1.95
C SER A 73 4.12 -2.47 1.58
N PHE A 74 4.42 -1.67 0.55
CA PHE A 74 5.74 -1.36 0.06
C PHE A 74 5.72 -0.01 -0.65
N GLU A 75 6.50 0.96 -0.17
CA GLU A 75 7.00 2.04 -1.02
C GLU A 75 8.44 1.70 -1.40
N ALA A 76 8.83 1.91 -2.65
CA ALA A 76 10.23 1.76 -3.05
C ALA A 76 11.10 2.71 -2.18
N GLY A 77 11.93 2.15 -1.30
CA GLY A 77 12.67 2.88 -0.27
C GLY A 77 12.26 2.57 1.18
N HIS A 78 11.21 1.76 1.39
CA HIS A 78 10.75 1.26 2.68
C HIS A 78 10.83 -0.27 2.74
N GLY A 79 11.36 -0.81 3.85
CA GLY A 79 11.65 -2.24 4.00
C GLY A 79 13.08 -2.62 3.58
N ALA A 80 13.60 -3.71 4.15
CA ALA A 80 14.93 -4.20 3.82
C ALA A 80 14.87 -5.19 2.65
N GLU A 81 15.83 -5.10 1.73
CA GLU A 81 16.01 -6.10 0.68
C GLU A 81 16.90 -7.25 1.18
N VAL A 82 16.52 -8.49 0.83
CA VAL A 82 17.38 -9.66 1.04
C VAL A 82 17.70 -10.34 -0.30
N GLY A 83 18.99 -10.55 -0.52
CA GLY A 83 19.53 -11.38 -1.60
C GLY A 83 20.36 -12.55 -1.05
N TYR A 84 20.47 -13.62 -1.82
CA TYR A 84 21.36 -14.74 -1.48
C TYR A 84 22.10 -15.25 -2.72
N GLY A 85 23.31 -15.75 -2.50
CA GLY A 85 24.11 -16.43 -3.52
C GLY A 85 24.67 -17.72 -2.94
N LEU A 86 24.65 -18.79 -3.74
CA LEU A 86 25.20 -20.08 -3.37
C LEU A 86 26.06 -20.61 -4.52
N HIS A 87 27.21 -21.20 -4.20
CA HIS A 87 28.06 -21.81 -5.21
C HIS A 87 27.28 -22.92 -5.96
N PRO A 88 27.38 -23.04 -7.31
CA PRO A 88 26.53 -23.92 -8.11
C PRO A 88 26.54 -25.39 -7.70
N SER A 89 27.68 -25.91 -7.22
CA SER A 89 27.80 -27.30 -6.73
C SER A 89 26.91 -27.65 -5.53
N TYR A 90 26.29 -26.65 -4.91
CA TYR A 90 25.40 -26.78 -3.76
C TYR A 90 23.93 -26.48 -4.08
N HIS A 91 23.62 -26.14 -5.33
CA HIS A 91 22.24 -25.97 -5.77
C HIS A 91 21.47 -27.29 -5.68
N GLY A 92 20.16 -27.23 -5.43
CA GLY A 92 19.30 -28.41 -5.29
C GLY A 92 19.48 -29.23 -4.00
N LYS A 93 20.42 -28.86 -3.11
CA LYS A 93 20.70 -29.57 -1.85
C LYS A 93 19.97 -29.02 -0.62
N GLY A 94 19.13 -27.99 -0.79
CA GLY A 94 18.35 -27.38 0.30
C GLY A 94 19.11 -26.34 1.15
N TYR A 95 20.43 -26.19 0.98
CA TYR A 95 21.24 -25.25 1.78
C TYR A 95 20.81 -23.79 1.66
N ALA A 96 20.34 -23.34 0.49
CA ALA A 96 19.80 -21.99 0.33
C ALA A 96 18.58 -21.75 1.23
N THR A 97 17.68 -22.72 1.31
CA THR A 97 16.49 -22.67 2.17
C THR A 97 16.86 -22.69 3.65
N GLU A 98 17.82 -23.53 4.04
CA GLU A 98 18.31 -23.59 5.42
C GLU A 98 18.97 -22.28 5.85
N ALA A 99 19.86 -21.73 5.01
CA ALA A 99 20.51 -20.45 5.25
C ALA A 99 19.49 -19.30 5.36
N MET A 100 18.46 -19.28 4.49
CA MET A 100 17.42 -18.25 4.54
C MET A 100 16.60 -18.33 5.83
N LYS A 101 16.26 -19.54 6.32
CA LYS A 101 15.56 -19.70 7.60
C LYS A 101 16.37 -19.18 8.78
N LEU A 102 17.67 -19.48 8.82
CA LEU A 102 18.58 -18.95 9.84
C LEU A 102 18.67 -17.43 9.77
N PHE A 103 18.79 -16.88 8.55
CA PHE A 103 18.82 -15.44 8.34
C PHE A 103 17.53 -14.76 8.82
N LEU A 104 16.35 -15.28 8.49
CA LEU A 104 15.07 -14.71 8.95
C LEU A 104 14.99 -14.70 10.48
N GLY A 105 15.38 -15.79 11.14
CA GLY A 105 15.45 -15.84 12.61
C GLY A 105 16.39 -14.78 13.19
N LEU A 106 17.59 -14.64 12.63
CA LEU A 106 18.54 -13.60 13.03
C LEU A 106 17.99 -12.20 12.75
N TYR A 107 17.36 -12.00 11.59
CA TYR A 107 16.83 -10.72 11.17
C TYR A 107 15.78 -10.24 12.17
N TRP A 108 14.82 -11.09 12.55
CA TRP A 108 13.76 -10.70 13.48
C TRP A 108 14.17 -10.69 14.95
N SER A 109 15.34 -11.25 15.30
CA SER A 109 15.84 -11.24 16.69
C SER A 109 16.40 -9.90 17.17
N LYS A 110 16.59 -8.91 16.28
CA LYS A 110 17.20 -7.62 16.59
C LYS A 110 16.16 -6.51 16.55
N GLU A 111 16.12 -5.68 17.59
CA GLU A 111 15.44 -4.39 17.53
C GLU A 111 16.13 -3.51 16.49
N ARG A 112 15.32 -2.81 15.67
CA ARG A 112 15.80 -1.88 14.65
C ARG A 112 15.06 -0.56 14.78
N GLU A 113 15.78 0.53 14.59
CA GLU A 113 15.20 1.87 14.47
C GLU A 113 14.78 2.10 13.01
N GLY A 114 13.49 2.41 12.79
CA GLY A 114 12.92 2.68 11.46
C GLY A 114 11.92 1.61 10.98
N ASP A 115 11.30 1.86 9.83
CA ASP A 115 10.26 0.99 9.23
C ASP A 115 10.87 -0.16 8.41
N TRP A 116 11.62 -1.03 9.11
CA TRP A 116 12.29 -2.21 8.54
C TRP A 116 11.55 -3.51 8.87
N ASN A 117 10.26 -3.41 9.17
CA ASN A 117 9.41 -4.53 9.56
C ASN A 117 8.89 -5.34 8.37
N THR A 118 9.41 -5.06 7.17
CA THR A 118 9.14 -5.81 5.95
C THR A 118 10.46 -6.20 5.30
N LEU A 119 10.57 -7.46 4.89
CA LEU A 119 11.67 -8.00 4.08
C LEU A 119 11.14 -8.36 2.69
N VAL A 120 11.83 -7.89 1.66
CA VAL A 120 11.48 -8.15 0.26
C VAL A 120 12.61 -8.90 -0.43
N ALA A 121 12.26 -9.85 -1.30
CA ALA A 121 13.17 -10.48 -2.23
C ALA A 121 12.57 -10.37 -3.63
N ALA A 122 13.36 -9.86 -4.58
CA ALA A 122 13.01 -9.84 -5.99
C ALA A 122 14.01 -10.73 -6.76
N ILE A 123 13.52 -11.41 -7.79
CA ILE A 123 14.36 -12.15 -8.74
C ILE A 123 14.02 -11.66 -10.14
N ASP A 124 15.03 -11.42 -10.96
CA ASP A 124 14.80 -11.15 -12.37
C ASP A 124 14.15 -12.41 -13.00
N PRO A 125 12.96 -12.32 -13.62
CA PRO A 125 12.28 -13.47 -14.20
C PRO A 125 13.10 -14.23 -15.25
N THR A 126 14.15 -13.61 -15.82
CA THR A 126 15.09 -14.25 -16.75
C THR A 126 16.17 -15.10 -16.06
N THR A 127 16.32 -15.00 -14.74
CA THR A 127 17.34 -15.73 -13.95
C THR A 127 16.82 -17.01 -13.31
N LEU A 128 15.57 -17.40 -13.58
CA LEU A 128 15.03 -18.67 -13.09
C LEU A 128 15.83 -19.84 -13.67
N PRO A 129 16.31 -20.80 -12.85
CA PRO A 129 16.92 -22.01 -13.37
C PRO A 129 15.87 -22.73 -14.20
N VAL A 130 16.13 -22.85 -15.50
CA VAL A 130 15.35 -23.67 -16.43
C VAL A 130 15.26 -25.06 -15.81
N ARG A 131 14.05 -25.50 -15.45
CA ARG A 131 13.83 -26.88 -15.00
C ARG A 131 14.16 -27.79 -16.18
N GLY A 132 15.33 -28.40 -16.15
CA GLY A 132 15.68 -29.57 -16.97
C GLY A 132 15.19 -30.86 -16.34
#